data_AF-A0AA40E4F3-F1
#
_entry.id   AF-A0AA40E4F3-F1
#
_cell.length_a   1.000
_cell.length_b   1.000
_cell.length_c   1.000
_cell.angle_alpha   90.00
_cell.angle_beta   90.00
_cell.angle_gamma   90.00
#
_symmetry.space_group_name_H-M   'P 1'
#
loop_
_entity.id
_entity.type
_entity.pdbx_description
1 polymer ?
#
loop_
_entity_poly.entity_id
_entity_poly.type
_entity_poly.pdbx_seq_one_letter_code
_entity_poly.pdbx_strand_id
1 'polypeptide(L)'
;YVELSYNWGDPTVTINIKVNGKEIGVTVSLEAALQRLRAAGSYVVWADALCINQMDKQEKSLQIPRIGAVFRKAYGVAIWLGDE
;
A
#
# COMPACT_ATOMS: atom_id res chain seq x y z
N TYR A 1 6.63 -9.69 5.17
CA TYR A 1 6.29 -8.80 4.04
C TYR A 1 7.32 -7.68 3.96
N VAL A 2 7.43 -7.02 2.82
CA VAL A 2 8.06 -5.71 2.70
C VAL A 2 6.98 -4.65 2.96
N GLU A 3 7.27 -3.68 3.80
CA GLU A 3 6.38 -2.54 4.01
C GLU A 3 6.63 -1.51 2.90
N LEU A 4 5.57 -0.97 2.30
CA LEU A 4 5.66 0.07 1.28
C LEU A 4 5.36 1.43 1.90
N SER A 5 6.38 2.28 1.96
CA SER A 5 6.28 3.69 2.29
C SER A 5 6.25 4.50 1.00
N TYR A 6 5.13 5.17 0.73
CA TYR A 6 4.89 5.88 -0.53
C TYR A 6 4.08 7.15 -0.27
N ASN A 7 4.24 8.15 -1.13
CA ASN A 7 3.32 9.28 -1.14
C ASN A 7 1.98 8.83 -1.74
N TRP A 8 0.87 9.12 -1.06
CA TRP A 8 -0.45 8.65 -1.51
C TRP A 8 -0.86 9.26 -2.87
N GLY A 9 -0.34 10.43 -3.22
CA GLY A 9 -0.72 11.14 -4.44
C GLY A 9 -2.14 11.72 -4.34
N ASP A 10 -2.75 12.02 -5.49
CA ASP A 10 -4.12 12.52 -5.55
C ASP A 10 -5.13 11.38 -5.32
N PRO A 11 -5.92 11.40 -4.22
CA PRO A 11 -6.89 10.34 -3.93
C PRO A 11 -8.08 10.33 -4.89
N THR A 12 -8.28 11.38 -5.69
CA THR A 12 -9.35 11.46 -6.71
C THR A 12 -8.95 10.80 -8.03
N VAL A 13 -7.64 10.61 -8.26
CA VAL A 13 -7.10 9.98 -9.47
C VAL A 13 -6.70 8.55 -9.15
N THR A 14 -7.54 7.60 -9.54
CA THR A 14 -7.37 6.17 -9.22
C THR A 14 -7.34 5.29 -10.46
N ILE A 15 -6.67 4.15 -10.32
CA ILE A 15 -6.60 3.06 -11.30
C ILE A 15 -7.10 1.79 -10.60
N ASN A 16 -7.91 1.00 -11.30
CA ASN A 16 -8.39 -0.27 -10.77
C ASN A 16 -7.31 -1.35 -10.86
N ILE A 17 -7.03 -1.98 -9.72
CA ILE A 17 -6.24 -3.21 -9.65
C ILE A 17 -7.11 -4.37 -9.20
N LYS A 18 -6.68 -5.59 -9.50
CA LYS A 18 -7.38 -6.81 -9.08
C LYS A 18 -6.77 -7.35 -7.79
N VAL A 19 -7.56 -7.40 -6.72
CA VAL A 19 -7.16 -7.96 -5.42
C VAL A 19 -8.16 -9.05 -5.04
N ASN A 20 -7.69 -10.30 -4.89
CA ASN A 20 -8.54 -11.46 -4.58
C ASN A 20 -9.78 -11.58 -5.49
N GLY A 21 -9.62 -11.28 -6.77
CA GLY A 21 -10.69 -11.34 -7.75
C GLY A 21 -11.60 -10.12 -7.82
N LYS A 22 -11.47 -9.16 -6.91
CA LYS A 22 -12.25 -7.91 -6.87
C LYS A 22 -11.46 -6.76 -7.48
N GLU A 23 -12.16 -5.84 -8.13
CA GLU A 23 -11.58 -4.57 -8.55
C GLU A 23 -11.54 -3.60 -7.37
N ILE A 24 -10.37 -3.02 -7.13
CA ILE A 24 -10.15 -2.01 -6.10
C ILE A 24 -9.45 -0.83 -6.76
N GLY A 25 -10.04 0.36 -6.63
CA GLY A 25 -9.40 1.60 -7.05
C GLY A 25 -8.27 1.97 -6.08
N VAL A 26 -7.06 2.09 -6.60
CA VAL A 26 -5.89 2.59 -5.86
C VAL A 26 -5.36 3.84 -6.53
N THR A 27 -4.66 4.68 -5.78
CA THR A 27 -4.04 5.87 -6.38
C THR A 27 -2.97 5.46 -7.39
N VAL A 28 -2.73 6.33 -8.39
CA VAL A 28 -1.69 6.10 -9.42
C VAL A 28 -0.32 5.85 -8.80
N SER A 29 0.00 6.57 -7.71
CA SER A 29 1.25 6.40 -6.97
C SER A 29 1.40 4.98 -6.39
N LEU A 30 0.34 4.43 -5.80
CA LEU A 30 0.37 3.08 -5.24
C LEU A 30 0.48 2.02 -6.35
N GLU A 31 -0.25 2.19 -7.45
CA GLU A 31 -0.18 1.28 -8.60
C GLU A 31 1.26 1.19 -9.13
N ALA A 32 1.88 2.34 -9.41
CA ALA A 32 3.25 2.42 -9.91
C ALA A 32 4.26 1.78 -8.95
N ALA A 33 4.16 2.08 -7.66
CA ALA A 33 5.01 1.48 -6.63
C ALA A 33 4.89 -0.05 -6.59
N LEU A 34 3.67 -0.59 -6.67
CA LEU A 34 3.42 -2.03 -6.69
C LEU A 34 3.95 -2.69 -7.96
N GLN A 35 3.82 -2.05 -9.13
CA GLN A 35 4.42 -2.54 -10.38
C GLN A 35 5.94 -2.61 -10.27
N ARG A 36 6.58 -1.57 -9.72
CA ARG A 36 8.03 -1.53 -9.55
C ARG A 36 8.52 -2.62 -8.59
N LEU A 37 7.83 -2.81 -7.47
CA LEU A 37 8.13 -3.87 -6.51
C LEU A 37 7.98 -5.26 -7.12
N ARG A 38 6.93 -5.48 -7.93
CA ARG A 38 6.74 -6.73 -8.67
C ARG A 38 7.89 -6.98 -9.64
N ALA A 39 8.29 -5.97 -10.41
CA ALA A 39 9.43 -6.09 -11.34
C ALA A 39 10.76 -6.36 -10.61
N ALA A 40 10.91 -5.87 -9.38
CA ALA A 40 12.07 -6.14 -8.53
C ALA A 40 12.01 -7.50 -7.79
N GLY A 41 10.97 -8.32 -8.00
CA GLY A 41 10.83 -9.64 -7.39
C GLY A 41 10.27 -9.64 -5.96
N SER A 42 9.61 -8.57 -5.53
CA SER A 42 8.92 -8.53 -4.23
C SER A 42 7.50 -9.07 -4.36
N TYR A 43 7.23 -10.24 -3.77
CA TYR A 43 5.94 -10.95 -3.89
C TYR A 43 4.99 -10.75 -2.72
N VAL A 44 5.49 -10.27 -1.56
CA VAL A 44 4.68 -10.10 -0.35
C VAL A 44 4.88 -8.69 0.18
N VAL A 45 3.96 -7.80 -0.17
CA VAL A 45 3.99 -6.37 0.15
C VAL A 45 2.84 -6.03 1.09
N TRP A 46 3.10 -5.17 2.05
CA TRP A 46 2.08 -4.52 2.86
C TRP A 46 2.00 -3.05 2.45
N ALA A 47 0.81 -2.61 2.06
CA ALA A 47 0.51 -1.22 1.74
C ALA A 47 -0.77 -0.82 2.49
N ASP A 48 -0.73 0.29 3.21
CA ASP A 48 -1.79 0.69 4.14
C ASP A 48 -3.17 0.81 3.44
N ALA A 49 -3.22 1.33 2.21
CA ALA A 49 -4.45 1.50 1.44
C ALA A 49 -5.13 0.18 1.08
N LEU A 50 -4.39 -0.94 1.05
CA LEU A 50 -4.91 -2.27 0.73
C LEU A 50 -5.05 -3.16 1.95
N CYS A 51 -4.15 -3.02 2.93
CA CYS A 51 -4.08 -3.90 4.09
C CYS A 51 -4.88 -3.38 5.31
N ILE A 52 -5.30 -2.11 5.30
CA ILE A 52 -6.23 -1.55 6.27
C ILE A 52 -7.57 -1.35 5.57
N ASN A 53 -8.67 -1.77 6.20
CA ASN A 53 -9.99 -1.47 5.68
C ASN A 53 -10.27 0.04 5.78
N GLN A 54 -10.12 0.74 4.66
CA GLN A 54 -10.27 2.20 4.61
C GLN A 54 -11.72 2.67 4.84
N MET A 55 -12.70 1.77 4.67
CA MET A 55 -14.13 2.08 4.84
C MET A 55 -14.60 1.92 6.28
N ASP A 56 -13.87 1.17 7.10
CA ASP A 56 -14.20 0.98 8.51
C ASP A 56 -13.39 1.95 9.38
N LYS A 57 -14.06 3.00 9.85
CA LYS A 57 -13.45 4.01 10.72
C LYS A 57 -12.99 3.44 12.06
N GLN A 58 -13.71 2.44 12.61
CA GLN A 58 -13.33 1.81 13.88
C GLN A 58 -12.05 1.00 13.67
N GLU A 59 -12.01 0.13 12.65
CA GLU A 59 -10.79 -0.63 12.33
C GLU A 59 -9.62 0.32 12.06
N LYS A 60 -9.80 1.33 11.22
CA LYS A 60 -8.75 2.29 10.88
C LYS A 60 -8.19 2.98 12.12
N SER A 61 -9.05 3.41 13.05
CA SER A 61 -8.60 4.01 14.31
C SER A 61 -7.80 3.06 15.21
N LEU A 62 -8.06 1.75 15.13
CA LEU A 62 -7.31 0.72 15.85
C LEU A 62 -5.98 0.36 15.15
N GLN A 63 -5.94 0.45 13.82
CA GLN A 63 -4.77 0.09 13.01
C GLN A 63 -3.73 1.21 12.96
N ILE A 64 -4.14 2.49 12.88
CA ILE A 64 -3.20 3.63 12.77
C ILE A 64 -2.13 3.62 13.89
N PRO A 65 -2.48 3.45 15.19
CA PRO A 65 -1.47 3.38 16.25
C PRO A 65 -0.52 2.17 16.14
N ARG A 66 -0.91 1.13 15.39
CA ARG A 66 -0.15 -0.11 15.22
C ARG A 66 0.81 -0.07 14.03
N ILE A 67 0.75 0.96 13.18
CA ILE A 67 1.61 1.10 12.00
C ILE A 67 3.09 0.98 12.39
N GLY A 68 3.53 1.58 13.50
CA GLY A 68 4.92 1.45 13.96
C GLY A 68 5.35 -0.01 14.21
N ALA A 69 4.43 -0.86 14.69
CA ALA A 69 4.70 -2.29 14.85
C ALA A 69 4.71 -3.04 13.52
N VAL A 70 3.92 -2.60 12.53
CA VAL A 70 3.93 -3.14 11.16
C VAL A 70 5.29 -2.89 10.51
N PHE A 71 5.80 -1.65 10.58
CA PHE A 71 7.14 -1.29 10.09
C PHE A 71 8.22 -2.13 10.76
N ARG A 72 8.18 -2.25 12.09
CA ARG A 72 9.18 -3.01 12.86
C ARG A 72 9.18 -4.52 12.55
N LYS A 73 8.05 -5.08 12.14
CA LYS A 73 7.89 -6.50 11.80
C LYS A 73 8.15 -6.80 10.33
N ALA A 74 8.31 -5.78 9.48
CA ALA A 74 8.62 -5.97 8.07
C ALA A 74 10.04 -6.52 7.89
N TYR A 75 10.25 -7.30 6.82
CA TYR A 75 11.59 -7.74 6.43
C TYR A 75 12.46 -6.57 5.95
N GLY A 76 11.81 -5.53 5.42
CA GLY A 76 12.40 -4.30 4.96
C GLY A 76 11.31 -3.30 4.61
N VAL A 77 11.72 -2.06 4.39
CA VAL A 77 10.84 -0.96 3.97
C VAL A 77 11.26 -0.55 2.57
N ALA A 78 10.34 -0.61 1.62
CA ALA A 78 10.51 -0.04 0.30
C ALA A 78 9.98 1.38 0.31
N ILE A 79 10.82 2.33 -0.09
CA ILE A 79 10.44 3.74 -0.17
C ILE A 79 10.19 4.08 -1.64
N TRP A 80 8.99 4.57 -1.92
CA TRP A 80 8.58 5.05 -3.24
C TRP A 80 8.54 6.58 -3.24
N LEU A 81 9.35 7.18 -4.12
CA LEU A 81 9.47 8.62 -4.26
C LEU A 81 8.75 9.18 -5.49
N GLY A 82 8.11 8.31 -6.29
CA GLY A 82 7.52 8.64 -7.59
C GLY A 82 8.32 8.10 -8.76
N ASP A 83 7.68 8.06 -9.93
CA ASP A 83 8.35 7.95 -11.22
C ASP A 83 8.70 9.38 -11.65
N GLU A 84 9.98 9.70 -11.80
CA GLU A 84 10.43 10.96 -12.43
C GLU A 84 10.08 11.00 -13.92
#